data_AF-A0A9X3WLR4-F1
#
_entry.id   AF-A0A9X3WLR4-F1
#
_cell.length_a   1.000
_cell.length_b   1.000
_cell.length_c   1.000
_cell.angle_alpha   90.00
_cell.angle_beta   90.00
_cell.angle_gamma   90.00
#
_symmetry.space_group_name_H-M   'P 1'
#
loop_
_entity.id
_entity.type
_entity.pdbx_description
1 polymer ?
#
loop_
_entity_poly.entity_id
_entity_poly.type
_entity_poly.pdbx_seq_one_letter_code
_entity_poly.pdbx_strand_id
1 'polypeptide(L)' 'MAPKCETCRLVATTKIEEDIHLTVLHNEEGFVYFKLSETDNQRNDIKAYIKDLQPKILSGVYQSELVDMTKEEICC' A
#
# COMPACT_ATOMS: atom_id res chain seq x y z
N MET A 1 -4.44 17.31 -17.49
CA MET A 1 -5.03 16.90 -16.19
C MET A 1 -4.04 15.91 -15.59
N ALA A 2 -3.30 16.30 -14.54
CA ALA A 2 -2.39 15.37 -13.88
C ALA A 2 -3.22 14.25 -13.26
N PRO A 3 -2.80 12.97 -13.38
CA PRO A 3 -3.50 11.88 -12.72
C PRO A 3 -3.56 12.19 -11.22
N LYS A 4 -4.72 11.96 -10.60
CA LYS A 4 -4.87 12.09 -9.15
C LYS A 4 -3.84 11.17 -8.51
N CYS A 5 -2.75 11.72 -7.99
CA CYS A 5 -1.80 10.95 -7.19
C CYS A 5 -2.60 10.24 -6.11
N GLU A 6 -2.58 8.91 -6.11
CA GLU A 6 -3.22 8.14 -5.06
C GLU A 6 -2.60 8.56 -3.73
N THR A 7 -3.43 8.85 -2.72
CA THR A 7 -2.98 9.30 -1.40
C THR A 7 -2.13 8.25 -0.70
N CYS A 8 -2.37 6.98 -1.02
CA CYS A 8 -1.73 5.80 -0.47
C CYS A 8 -1.24 4.90 -1.60
N ARG A 9 -0.11 4.24 -1.40
CA ARG A 9 0.39 3.21 -2.30
C ARG A 9 0.95 2.02 -1.53
N LEU A 10 0.48 0.82 -1.81
CA LEU A 10 1.07 -0.39 -1.26
C LEU A 10 2.42 -0.66 -1.93
N VAL A 11 3.49 -0.71 -1.14
CA VAL A 11 4.86 -0.87 -1.61
C VAL A 11 5.31 -2.32 -1.47
N ALA A 12 5.02 -2.93 -0.32
CA ALA A 12 5.43 -4.29 -0.02
C ALA A 12 4.43 -5.00 0.89
N THR A 13 4.40 -6.32 0.75
CA THR A 13 3.68 -7.22 1.65
C THR A 13 4.61 -8.36 2.05
N THR A 14 4.76 -8.59 3.34
CA THR A 14 5.61 -9.67 3.87
C THR A 14 4.77 -10.56 4.75
N LYS A 15 4.67 -11.85 4.41
CA LYS A 15 4.02 -12.83 5.29
C LYS A 15 5.00 -13.26 6.38
N ILE A 16 4.66 -13.00 7.65
CA ILE A 16 5.45 -13.38 8.82
C ILE A 16 4.53 -14.22 9.72
N GLU A 17 4.92 -15.47 9.95
CA GLU A 17 4.10 -16.45 10.69
C GLU A 17 2.68 -16.58 10.11
N GLU A 18 1.67 -16.16 10.86
CA GLU A 18 0.25 -16.25 10.51
C GLU A 18 -0.35 -14.92 10.01
N ASP A 19 0.44 -13.84 9.94
CA ASP A 19 -0.04 -12.51 9.54
C ASP A 19 0.72 -11.93 8.34
N ILE A 20 0.11 -10.94 7.69
CA ILE A 20 0.68 -10.23 6.54
C ILE A 20 1.04 -8.82 6.98
N HIS A 21 2.32 -8.50 6.95
CA HIS A 21 2.83 -7.16 7.19
C HIS A 21 2.72 -6.34 5.91
N LEU A 22 2.20 -5.12 6.02
CA LEU A 22 2.00 -4.19 4.93
C LEU A 22 2.96 -3.01 5.09
N THR A 23 3.54 -2.59 3.97
CA THR A 23 4.27 -1.33 3.86
C THR A 23 3.53 -0.44 2.87
N VAL A 24 2.98 0.67 3.35
CA VAL A 24 2.23 1.64 2.56
C VAL A 24 2.99 2.96 2.53
N LEU A 25 3.17 3.53 1.34
CA LEU A 25 3.64 4.91 1.18
C LEU A 25 2.42 5.83 1.19
N HIS A 26 2.34 6.70 2.18
CA HIS A 26 1.34 7.75 2.30
C HIS A 26 1.96 9.11 1.93
N ASN A 27 1.27 9.92 1.13
CA ASN A 27 1.84 11.18 0.63
C ASN A 27 2.21 12.18 1.74
N GLU A 28 1.49 12.19 2.87
CA GLU A 28 1.74 13.11 3.98
C GLU A 28 2.57 12.50 5.12
N GLU A 29 2.53 11.18 5.30
CA GLU A 29 3.14 10.50 6.45
C GLU A 29 4.41 9.73 6.08
N GLY A 30 4.68 9.55 4.79
CA GLY A 30 5.76 8.71 4.31
C GLY A 30 5.41 7.22 4.46
N PHE A 31 6.40 6.41 4.86
CA PHE A 31 6.21 4.97 4.98
C PHE A 31 5.48 4.59 6.27
N VAL A 32 4.36 3.91 6.12
CA VAL A 32 3.53 3.35 7.18
C VAL A 32 3.65 1.83 7.16
N TYR A 33 3.93 1.24 8.31
CA TYR A 33 4.14 -0.19 8.49
C TYR A 33 3.14 -0.73 9.51
N PHE A 34 2.34 -1.71 9.12
CA PHE A 34 1.32 -2.29 10.00
C PHE A 34 0.91 -3.69 9.52
N LYS A 35 0.27 -4.46 10.39
CA LYS A 35 -0.24 -5.78 10.00
C LYS A 35 -1.58 -5.65 9.31
N LEU A 36 -1.91 -6.57 8.40
CA LEU A 36 -3.20 -6.61 7.73
C LEU A 36 -4.34 -6.72 8.76
N SER A 37 -4.14 -7.47 9.85
CA SER A 37 -5.07 -7.55 10.98
C SER A 37 -5.31 -6.22 11.71
N GLU A 38 -4.38 -5.27 11.60
CA GLU A 38 -4.43 -3.94 12.24
C GLU A 38 -5.02 -2.87 11.32
N THR A 39 -5.46 -3.22 10.10
CA THR A 39 -6.01 -2.28 9.10
C THR A 39 -7.17 -1.45 9.66
N ASP A 40 -8.01 -2.03 10.52
CA ASP A 40 -9.14 -1.30 11.09
C ASP A 40 -8.74 -0.17 12.06
N ASN A 41 -7.50 -0.19 12.56
CA ASN A 41 -6.92 0.83 13.45
C ASN A 41 -6.14 1.93 12.71
N GLN A 42 -6.03 1.87 11.38
CA GLN A 42 -5.31 2.85 10.57
C GLN A 42 -6.21 4.05 10.20
N ARG A 43 -5.59 5.11 9.67
CA ARG A 43 -6.32 6.25 9.10
C ARG A 43 -7.33 5.81 8.05
N ASN A 44 -8.41 6.58 7.90
CA ASN A 44 -9.54 6.22 7.03
C ASN A 44 -9.14 6.06 5.56
N ASP A 45 -8.18 6.85 5.09
CA ASP A 45 -7.62 6.78 3.73
C ASP A 45 -6.86 5.46 3.50
N ILE A 46 -5.92 5.13 4.37
CA ILE A 46 -5.15 3.87 4.33
C ILE A 46 -6.10 2.67 4.48
N LYS A 47 -7.05 2.75 5.42
CA LYS A 47 -8.04 1.71 5.68
C LYS A 47 -8.90 1.43 4.46
N ALA A 48 -9.44 2.47 3.82
CA ALA A 48 -10.25 2.31 2.61
C ALA A 48 -9.42 1.70 1.47
N TYR A 49 -8.21 2.22 1.26
CA TYR A 49 -7.29 1.73 0.24
C TYR A 49 -6.92 0.25 0.43
N ILE A 50 -6.55 -0.15 1.65
CA ILE A 50 -6.20 -1.55 1.93
C ILE A 50 -7.41 -2.47 1.90
N LYS A 51 -8.61 -2.03 2.31
CA LYS A 51 -9.81 -2.88 2.22
C LYS A 51 -10.14 -3.25 0.77
N ASP A 52 -9.96 -2.32 -0.17
CA ASP A 52 -10.15 -2.60 -1.59
C ASP A 52 -9.11 -3.59 -2.15
N LEU A 53 -7.89 -3.58 -1.58
CA LEU A 53 -6.80 -4.48 -1.96
C LEU A 53 -6.78 -5.80 -1.16
N GLN A 54 -7.50 -5.87 -0.04
CA GLN A 54 -7.44 -6.98 0.91
C GLN A 54 -7.71 -8.35 0.25
N PRO A 55 -8.69 -8.52 -0.68
CA PRO A 55 -8.88 -9.79 -1.37
C PRO A 55 -7.66 -10.22 -2.19
N LYS A 56 -6.97 -9.27 -2.85
CA LYS A 56 -5.75 -9.52 -3.64
C LYS A 56 -4.54 -9.82 -2.76
N ILE A 57 -4.44 -9.12 -1.63
CA ILE A 57 -3.42 -9.35 -0.60
C ILE A 57 -3.59 -10.77 -0.02
N LEU A 58 -4.81 -11.20 0.28
CA LEU A 58 -5.05 -12.54 0.82
C LEU A 58 -4.84 -13.65 -0.22
N SER A 59 -5.07 -13.37 -1.51
CA SER A 59 -4.96 -14.37 -2.57
C SER A 59 -3.52 -14.66 -3.04
N GLY A 60 -2.50 -14.04 -2.45
CA GLY A 60 -1.14 -14.22 -2.96
C GLY A 60 -0.81 -13.38 -4.20
N VAL A 61 -1.79 -12.63 -4.73
CA VAL A 61 -1.69 -11.91 -6.00
C VAL A 61 -1.27 -10.48 -5.70
N TYR A 62 -0.05 -10.37 -5.17
CA TYR A 62 0.65 -9.12 -4.90
C TYR A 62 1.96 -9.15 -5.70
N GLN A 63 1.85 -9.38 -7.00
CA GLN A 63 2.85 -8.83 -7.89
C GLN A 63 2.68 -7.31 -7.82
N SER A 64 3.42 -6.68 -6.90
CA SER A 64 3.97 -5.37 -7.25
C SER A 64 4.73 -5.65 -8.55
N GLU A 65 4.18 -5.20 -9.67
CA GLU A 65 5.05 -4.84 -10.77
C GLU A 65 6.18 -4.05 -10.13
N LEU A 66 7.42 -4.50 -10.30
CA LEU A 66 8.60 -3.74 -9.90
C LEU A 66 8.46 -2.40 -10.61
N VAL A 67 7.90 -1.41 -9.93
CA VAL A 67 7.74 -0.09 -10.52
C VAL A 67 9.12 0.50 -10.53
N ASP A 68 9.68 0.52 -11.72
CA ASP A 68 10.91 1.21 -12.03
C ASP A 68 10.74 2.66 -11.58
N MET A 69 11.39 3.04 -10.46
CA MET A 69 11.33 4.40 -9.90
C MET A 69 11.86 5.45 -10.89
N THR A 70 12.43 5.04 -12.03
CA THR A 70 12.82 5.91 -13.13
C THR A 70 11.67 6.34 -14.04
N LYS A 71 10.47 5.74 -13.91
CA LYS A 71 9.28 6.07 -14.72
C LYS A 71 8.27 6.97 -14.04
N GLU A 72 8.43 7.29 -12.76
CA GLU A 72 7.65 8.36 -12.17
C GLU A 72 8.25 9.68 -12.63
N GLU A 73 7.53 10.38 -13.51
CA GLU A 73 7.77 11.81 -13.73
C GLU A 73 7.80 12.46 -12.36
N ILE A 74 8.96 13.01 -12.01
CA ILE A 74 9.17 13.80 -10.81
C ILE A 74 8.06 14.87 -10.81
N CYS A 75 7.08 14.75 -9.92
CA CYS A 75 6.14 15.82 -9.67
C CYS A 75 6.91 16.95 -8.98
N CYS A 76 7.38 17.89 -9.79
CA CYS A 76 7.94 19.18 -9.37
C CYS A 76 6.89 20.07 -8.72
#